data_AF-A0A3D5UP17-F1
#
_entry.id   AF-A0A3D5UP17-F1
#
_cell.length_a   1.000
_cell.length_b   1.000
_cell.length_c   1.000
_cell.angle_alpha   90.00
_cell.angle_beta   90.00
_cell.angle_gamma   90.00
#
_symmetry.space_group_name_H-M   'P 1'
#
loop_
_entity.id
_entity.type
_entity.pdbx_description
1 polymer ?
#
loop_
_entity_poly.entity_id
_entity_poly.type
_entity_poly.pdbx_seq_one_letter_code
_entity_poly.pdbx_strand_id
1 'polypeptide(L)'
;MNLFKRLFLMFFLSVFLLLSFGCSSEKEETEDPGENSDQQIQQDVLKSNRQTDESIRSDIQDGSYTAQKPLLVKNPYDISPLTAIIGFQTDEEASITLTIEGDRKEDTLQYEFETGKEHILPVIGLYPDRENKVTLTLAYDNGESKTFEHTIETEPLPDFLADMVQDVKVNDVRTEGLTLVSGGFTRNPFAFDSSGVIRWFLKVETDAHGYFP
;
A
#
# COMPACT_ATOMS: atom_id res chain seq x y z
N MET A 1 -66.96 -41.00 24.48
CA MET A 1 -65.65 -40.33 24.65
C MET A 1 -64.72 -41.37 25.26
N ASN A 2 -64.05 -42.10 24.38
CA ASN A 2 -63.60 -43.46 24.66
C ASN A 2 -62.16 -43.46 25.18
N LEU A 3 -61.86 -44.44 26.03
CA LEU A 3 -60.58 -44.75 26.67
C LEU A 3 -59.38 -44.68 25.70
N PHE A 4 -59.61 -44.88 24.39
CA PHE A 4 -58.66 -44.74 23.30
C PHE A 4 -58.11 -43.31 23.07
N LYS A 5 -58.86 -42.24 23.36
CA LYS A 5 -58.36 -40.86 23.25
C LYS A 5 -57.47 -40.44 24.42
N ARG A 6 -57.54 -41.12 25.58
CA ARG A 6 -56.67 -40.84 26.73
C ARG A 6 -55.32 -41.56 26.63
N LEU A 7 -55.27 -42.72 25.97
CA LEU A 7 -54.03 -43.48 25.78
C LEU A 7 -53.13 -42.88 24.67
N PHE A 8 -53.72 -42.27 23.64
CA PHE A 8 -52.95 -41.60 22.57
C PHE A 8 -52.34 -40.26 23.03
N LEU A 9 -52.95 -39.59 24.02
CA LEU A 9 -52.44 -38.32 24.57
C LEU A 9 -51.27 -38.52 25.56
N MET A 10 -51.15 -39.69 26.19
CA MET A 10 -50.04 -39.97 27.12
C MET A 10 -48.76 -40.46 26.42
N PHE A 11 -48.83 -40.96 25.18
CA PHE A 11 -47.62 -41.33 24.44
C PHE A 11 -46.93 -40.11 23.79
N PHE A 12 -47.68 -39.04 23.48
CA PHE A 12 -47.10 -37.80 22.96
C PHE A 12 -46.46 -36.91 24.04
N LEU A 13 -46.81 -37.10 25.32
CA LEU A 13 -46.21 -36.33 26.42
C LEU A 13 -44.89 -36.94 26.95
N SER A 14 -44.62 -38.23 26.69
CA SER A 14 -43.38 -38.89 27.14
C SER A 14 -42.24 -38.90 26.10
N VAL A 15 -42.52 -38.58 24.84
CA VAL A 15 -41.48 -38.40 23.81
C VAL A 15 -40.97 -36.95 23.75
N PHE A 16 -41.74 -35.98 24.25
CA PHE A 16 -41.33 -34.57 24.30
C PHE A 16 -40.42 -34.21 25.48
N LEU A 17 -40.27 -35.11 26.47
CA LEU A 17 -39.43 -34.88 27.66
C LEU A 17 -38.05 -35.59 27.60
N LEU A 18 -37.75 -36.31 26.52
CA LEU A 18 -36.44 -36.96 26.30
C LEU A 18 -35.64 -36.37 25.14
N LEU A 19 -36.11 -35.28 24.51
CA LEU A 19 -35.32 -34.48 23.57
C LEU A 19 -34.62 -33.27 24.25
N SER A 20 -34.74 -33.12 25.56
CA SER A 20 -34.12 -32.01 26.32
C SER A 20 -32.73 -32.32 26.89
N PHE A 21 -32.06 -33.40 26.47
CA PHE A 21 -30.70 -33.73 26.94
C PHE A 21 -29.79 -34.27 25.80
N GLY A 22 -29.80 -33.61 24.65
CA GLY A 22 -28.81 -33.80 23.60
C GLY A 22 -28.10 -32.48 23.32
N CYS A 23 -26.82 -32.40 23.69
CA CYS A 23 -25.91 -31.24 23.61
C CYS A 23 -26.25 -30.22 22.51
N SER A 24 -26.78 -29.08 22.92
CA SER A 24 -26.45 -27.81 22.27
C SER A 24 -25.69 -27.02 23.32
N SER A 25 -24.36 -27.08 23.30
CA SER A 25 -23.63 -25.91 23.76
C SER A 25 -23.92 -24.86 22.70
N GLU A 26 -24.69 -23.83 23.03
CA GLU A 26 -24.43 -22.53 22.43
C GLU A 26 -22.93 -22.29 22.63
N LYS A 27 -22.17 -22.43 21.54
CA LYS A 27 -20.89 -21.76 21.50
C LYS A 27 -21.28 -20.30 21.51
N GLU A 28 -21.19 -19.65 22.67
CA GLU A 28 -20.81 -18.25 22.67
C GLU A 28 -19.52 -18.20 21.86
N GLU A 29 -19.62 -17.76 20.60
CA GLU A 29 -18.49 -17.13 19.94
C GLU A 29 -18.16 -15.93 20.82
N THR A 30 -17.26 -16.14 21.77
CA THR A 30 -16.59 -15.05 22.45
C THR A 30 -15.78 -14.34 21.37
N GLU A 31 -16.37 -13.32 20.76
CA GLU A 31 -15.64 -12.37 19.91
C GLU A 31 -14.39 -11.95 20.68
N ASP A 32 -13.21 -12.24 20.13
CA ASP A 32 -11.97 -11.81 20.74
C ASP A 32 -11.97 -10.28 20.74
N PRO A 33 -11.89 -9.62 21.91
CA PRO A 33 -11.85 -8.17 21.98
C PRO A 33 -10.71 -7.56 21.12
N GLY A 34 -9.63 -8.32 20.89
CA GLY A 34 -8.54 -7.93 20.00
C GLY A 34 -8.90 -7.96 18.51
N GLU A 35 -9.70 -8.93 18.07
CA GLU A 35 -10.13 -9.07 16.67
C GLU A 35 -11.03 -7.91 16.26
N ASN A 36 -11.93 -7.47 17.15
CA ASN A 36 -12.83 -6.34 16.89
C ASN A 36 -12.05 -5.00 16.83
N SER A 37 -10.99 -4.84 17.64
CA SER A 37 -10.12 -3.66 17.56
C SER A 37 -9.27 -3.63 16.29
N ASP A 38 -8.73 -4.77 15.88
CA ASP A 38 -7.90 -4.85 14.66
C ASP A 38 -8.74 -4.59 13.41
N GLN A 39 -9.95 -5.15 13.34
CA GLN A 39 -10.91 -4.86 12.29
C GLN A 39 -11.26 -3.36 12.22
N GLN A 40 -11.49 -2.72 13.37
CA GLN A 40 -11.78 -1.30 13.43
C GLN A 40 -10.59 -0.45 12.92
N ILE A 41 -9.36 -0.78 13.33
CA ILE A 41 -8.14 -0.12 12.84
C ILE A 41 -8.03 -0.26 11.31
N GLN A 42 -8.26 -1.46 10.76
CA GLN A 42 -8.25 -1.68 9.32
C GLN A 42 -9.30 -0.82 8.60
N GLN A 43 -10.52 -0.72 9.14
CA GLN A 43 -11.57 0.12 8.55
C GLN A 43 -11.19 1.61 8.57
N ASP A 44 -10.58 2.08 9.65
CA ASP A 44 -10.16 3.47 9.77
C ASP A 44 -9.03 3.82 8.79
N VAL A 45 -8.05 2.93 8.62
CA VAL A 45 -6.99 3.08 7.60
C VAL A 45 -7.57 3.11 6.19
N LEU A 46 -8.48 2.18 5.86
CA LEU A 46 -9.14 2.15 4.54
C LEU A 46 -9.97 3.40 4.28
N LYS A 47 -10.63 3.94 5.31
CA LYS A 47 -11.37 5.20 5.20
C LYS A 47 -10.42 6.38 4.98
N SER A 48 -9.33 6.46 5.76
CA SER A 48 -8.33 7.51 5.62
C SER A 48 -7.69 7.49 4.23
N ASN A 49 -7.26 6.32 3.74
CA ASN A 49 -6.64 6.20 2.42
C ASN A 49 -7.59 6.63 1.30
N ARG A 50 -8.88 6.24 1.38
CA ARG A 50 -9.88 6.71 0.41
C ARG A 50 -10.07 8.22 0.44
N GLN A 51 -10.06 8.83 1.61
CA GLN A 51 -10.16 10.29 1.73
C GLN A 51 -8.95 10.99 1.09
N THR A 52 -7.75 10.45 1.29
CA THR A 52 -6.54 10.92 0.60
C THR A 52 -6.66 10.79 -0.91
N ASP A 53 -7.10 9.63 -1.42
CA ASP A 53 -7.31 9.39 -2.85
C ASP A 53 -8.30 10.39 -3.47
N GLU A 54 -9.44 10.57 -2.81
CA GLU A 54 -10.49 11.49 -3.25
C GLU A 54 -10.00 12.94 -3.25
N SER A 55 -9.25 13.36 -2.23
CA SER A 55 -8.66 14.69 -2.16
C SER A 55 -7.68 14.94 -3.31
N ILE A 56 -6.74 14.01 -3.53
CA ILE A 56 -5.74 14.13 -4.60
C ILE A 56 -6.43 14.20 -5.98
N ARG A 57 -7.43 13.35 -6.22
CA ARG A 57 -8.17 13.37 -7.48
C ARG A 57 -8.93 14.69 -7.67
N SER A 58 -9.60 15.20 -6.63
CA SER A 58 -10.28 16.49 -6.69
C SER A 58 -9.31 17.63 -7.00
N ASP A 59 -8.15 17.66 -6.30
CA ASP A 59 -7.13 18.67 -6.53
C ASP A 59 -6.66 18.66 -7.99
N ILE A 60 -6.40 17.48 -8.57
CA ILE A 60 -5.99 17.35 -9.97
C ILE A 60 -7.05 17.92 -10.92
N GLN A 61 -8.32 17.61 -10.68
CA GLN A 61 -9.44 18.04 -11.53
C GLN A 61 -9.70 19.55 -11.42
N ASP A 62 -9.56 20.13 -10.23
CA ASP A 62 -9.85 21.54 -9.96
C ASP A 62 -8.65 22.47 -10.23
N GLY A 63 -7.43 21.95 -10.07
CA GLY A 63 -6.20 22.76 -9.99
C GLY A 63 -5.52 23.12 -11.31
N SER A 64 -6.07 22.68 -12.46
CA SER A 64 -5.48 22.91 -13.79
C SER A 64 -3.99 22.53 -13.88
N TYR A 65 -3.62 21.40 -13.27
CA TYR A 65 -2.25 20.91 -13.23
C TYR A 65 -1.79 20.36 -14.57
N THR A 66 -0.55 20.67 -14.95
CA THR A 66 0.05 20.26 -16.24
C THR A 66 1.35 19.51 -16.01
N ALA A 67 1.86 18.79 -17.01
CA ALA A 67 3.16 18.11 -16.89
C ALA A 67 4.32 19.06 -16.54
N GLN A 68 4.25 20.35 -16.90
CA GLN A 68 5.25 21.35 -16.53
C GLN A 68 5.13 21.80 -15.06
N LYS A 69 3.90 21.85 -14.55
CA LYS A 69 3.58 22.27 -13.19
C LYS A 69 2.54 21.31 -12.61
N PRO A 70 2.96 20.09 -12.23
CA PRO A 70 2.05 19.09 -11.72
C PRO A 70 1.70 19.37 -10.26
N LEU A 71 0.64 18.72 -9.77
CA LEU A 71 0.43 18.49 -8.36
C LEU A 71 1.52 17.54 -7.87
N LEU A 72 2.19 17.88 -6.77
CA LEU A 72 3.19 17.02 -6.13
C LEU A 72 2.83 16.83 -4.66
N VAL A 73 2.49 15.60 -4.29
CA VAL A 73 2.12 15.22 -2.92
C VAL A 73 3.16 14.25 -2.36
N LYS A 74 4.02 14.72 -1.45
CA LYS A 74 5.02 13.88 -0.78
C LYS A 74 4.37 13.02 0.30
N ASN A 75 4.79 11.76 0.42
CA ASN A 75 4.35 10.82 1.45
C ASN A 75 2.81 10.86 1.67
N PRO A 76 2.02 10.62 0.60
CA PRO A 76 0.59 10.96 0.56
C PRO A 76 -0.25 10.30 1.67
N TYR A 77 0.14 9.11 2.12
CA TYR A 77 -0.57 8.35 3.17
C TYR A 77 0.11 8.42 4.54
N ASP A 78 1.13 9.28 4.66
CA ASP A 78 1.94 9.43 5.87
C ASP A 78 2.52 8.14 6.46
N ILE A 79 2.84 7.15 5.63
CA ILE A 79 3.43 5.88 6.07
C ILE A 79 4.69 5.50 5.30
N SER A 80 4.99 6.15 4.17
CA SER A 80 6.17 5.85 3.35
C SER A 80 6.88 7.13 2.88
N PRO A 81 7.80 7.69 3.70
CA PRO A 81 8.41 9.00 3.47
C PRO A 81 9.21 9.15 2.17
N LEU A 82 9.67 8.04 1.58
CA LEU A 82 10.44 8.02 0.34
C LEU A 82 9.55 7.77 -0.90
N THR A 83 8.31 8.26 -0.82
CA THR A 83 7.33 8.18 -1.90
C THR A 83 6.67 9.53 -2.15
N ALA A 84 6.08 9.69 -3.33
CA ALA A 84 5.24 10.82 -3.66
C ALA A 84 4.15 10.41 -4.67
N ILE A 85 3.22 11.32 -4.95
CA ILE A 85 2.33 11.28 -6.10
C ILE A 85 2.59 12.52 -6.95
N ILE A 86 2.70 12.33 -8.25
CA ILE A 86 2.67 13.38 -9.26
C ILE A 86 1.34 13.30 -10.00
N GLY A 87 0.57 14.39 -10.00
CA GLY A 87 -0.76 14.49 -10.58
C GLY A 87 -0.87 15.59 -11.63
N PHE A 88 -1.35 15.30 -12.84
CA PHE A 88 -1.59 16.32 -13.86
C PHE A 88 -2.54 15.83 -14.96
N GLN A 89 -2.95 16.77 -15.83
CA GLN A 89 -3.73 16.47 -17.03
C GLN A 89 -3.00 16.89 -18.31
N THR A 90 -3.38 16.26 -19.42
CA THR A 90 -2.92 16.59 -20.78
C THR A 90 -4.13 16.80 -21.71
N ASP A 91 -3.96 17.66 -22.72
CA ASP A 91 -5.01 17.93 -23.70
C ASP A 91 -5.25 16.72 -24.63
N GLU A 92 -4.17 16.03 -24.97
CA GLU A 92 -4.12 14.83 -25.81
C GLU A 92 -3.74 13.61 -24.97
N GLU A 93 -4.13 12.42 -25.43
CA GLU A 93 -3.73 11.18 -24.78
C GLU A 93 -2.21 11.00 -24.87
N ALA A 94 -1.59 10.68 -23.74
CA ALA A 94 -0.17 10.41 -23.64
C ALA A 94 0.10 9.20 -22.77
N SER A 95 1.09 8.38 -23.13
CA SER A 95 1.70 7.42 -22.20
C SER A 95 2.84 8.10 -21.44
N ILE A 96 3.06 7.68 -20.20
CA ILE A 96 4.06 8.31 -19.33
C ILE A 96 5.14 7.30 -18.96
N THR A 97 6.39 7.69 -19.15
CA THR A 97 7.54 7.06 -18.49
C THR A 97 8.04 8.00 -17.40
N LEU A 98 7.94 7.56 -16.15
CA LEU A 98 8.53 8.23 -15.00
C LEU A 98 9.90 7.63 -14.70
N THR A 99 10.93 8.47 -14.61
CA THR A 99 12.29 8.05 -14.29
C THR A 99 12.76 8.74 -13.00
N ILE A 100 13.27 7.98 -12.05
CA ILE A 100 13.91 8.50 -10.83
C ILE A 100 15.41 8.24 -10.96
N GLU A 101 16.20 9.31 -11.05
CA GLU A 101 17.64 9.22 -11.25
C GLU A 101 18.33 8.50 -10.08
N GLY A 102 19.05 7.44 -10.41
CA GLY A 102 19.92 6.71 -9.49
C GLY A 102 21.32 7.33 -9.43
N ASP A 103 22.05 7.10 -8.34
CA ASP A 103 23.47 7.49 -8.26
C ASP A 103 24.34 6.73 -9.27
N ARG A 104 23.81 5.60 -9.75
CA ARG A 104 24.36 4.81 -10.84
C ARG A 104 23.26 4.47 -11.83
N LYS A 105 23.67 4.09 -13.04
CA LYS A 105 22.75 3.79 -14.13
C LYS A 105 21.85 2.60 -13.80
N GLU A 106 22.40 1.56 -13.20
CA GLU A 106 21.68 0.36 -12.76
C GLU A 106 20.70 0.61 -11.61
N ASP A 107 20.89 1.70 -10.85
CA ASP A 107 20.00 2.11 -9.76
C ASP A 107 18.93 3.11 -10.22
N THR A 108 18.90 3.48 -11.52
CA THR A 108 17.83 4.33 -12.05
C THR A 108 16.52 3.55 -12.16
N LEU A 109 15.46 4.06 -11.54
CA LEU A 109 14.15 3.41 -11.54
C LEU A 109 13.26 4.00 -12.62
N GLN A 110 12.58 3.14 -13.38
CA GLN A 110 11.64 3.54 -14.43
C GLN A 110 10.29 2.88 -14.21
N TYR A 111 9.22 3.66 -14.38
CA TYR A 111 7.83 3.23 -14.28
C TYR A 111 7.09 3.68 -15.53
N GLU A 112 6.37 2.75 -16.16
CA GLU A 112 5.53 3.02 -17.32
C GLU A 112 4.07 3.04 -16.89
N PHE A 113 3.31 3.99 -17.43
CA PHE A 113 1.89 4.17 -17.13
C PHE A 113 1.06 4.12 -18.41
N GLU A 114 -0.16 3.63 -18.25
CA GLU A 114 -1.12 3.51 -19.35
C GLU A 114 -1.42 4.88 -19.98
N THR A 115 -1.72 4.84 -21.28
CA THR A 115 -2.13 6.01 -22.04
C THR A 115 -3.41 6.60 -21.47
N GLY A 116 -3.44 7.92 -21.30
CA GLY A 116 -4.61 8.64 -20.82
C GLY A 116 -4.44 10.15 -20.89
N LYS A 117 -5.41 10.87 -20.32
CA LYS A 117 -5.38 12.35 -20.18
C LYS A 117 -5.32 12.84 -18.75
N GLU A 118 -5.65 11.97 -17.79
CA GLU A 118 -5.51 12.22 -16.36
C GLU A 118 -4.44 11.26 -15.84
N HIS A 119 -3.41 11.82 -15.22
CA HIS A 119 -2.25 11.06 -14.78
C HIS A 119 -2.09 11.22 -13.27
N ILE A 120 -2.18 10.11 -12.56
CA ILE A 120 -1.85 10.00 -11.12
C ILE A 120 -0.71 9.00 -11.03
N LEU A 121 0.50 9.51 -10.83
CA LEU A 121 1.74 8.74 -10.95
C LEU A 121 2.34 8.53 -9.56
N PRO A 122 2.30 7.31 -9.00
CA PRO A 122 3.07 6.97 -7.81
C PRO A 122 4.56 7.06 -8.11
N VAL A 123 5.27 7.78 -7.26
CA VAL A 123 6.73 7.87 -7.24
C VAL A 123 7.22 7.03 -6.08
N ILE A 124 7.90 5.92 -6.37
CA ILE A 124 8.40 4.98 -5.38
C ILE A 124 9.90 4.85 -5.59
N GLY A 125 10.69 4.85 -4.51
CA GLY A 125 12.14 4.70 -4.64
C GLY A 125 12.92 6.01 -4.58
N LEU A 126 12.44 7.02 -3.84
CA LEU A 126 13.21 8.24 -3.62
C LEU A 126 14.38 7.97 -2.67
N TYR A 127 15.52 8.62 -2.88
CA TYR A 127 16.60 8.62 -1.89
C TYR A 127 16.25 9.49 -0.69
N PRO A 128 16.74 9.17 0.51
CA PRO A 128 16.62 10.01 1.70
C PRO A 128 17.57 11.21 1.66
N ASP A 129 17.29 12.20 2.50
CA ASP A 129 18.15 13.37 2.78
C ASP A 129 18.63 14.12 1.53
N ARG A 130 17.78 14.23 0.50
CA ARG A 130 18.17 14.94 -0.72
C ARG A 130 17.03 15.39 -1.62
N GLU A 131 17.39 16.29 -2.52
CA GLU A 131 16.62 16.64 -3.71
C GLU A 131 16.74 15.52 -4.77
N ASN A 132 15.66 14.77 -4.96
CA ASN A 132 15.59 13.71 -5.96
C ASN A 132 15.16 14.26 -7.31
N LYS A 133 15.88 13.90 -8.37
CA LYS A 133 15.48 14.24 -9.74
C LYS A 133 14.52 13.20 -10.31
N VAL A 134 13.34 13.66 -10.72
CA VAL A 134 12.30 12.86 -11.35
C VAL A 134 11.98 13.43 -12.73
N THR A 135 12.08 12.58 -13.75
CA THR A 135 11.83 12.95 -15.14
C THR A 135 10.57 12.28 -15.65
N LEU A 136 9.65 13.06 -16.21
CA LEU A 136 8.46 12.58 -16.89
C LEU A 136 8.69 12.68 -18.39
N THR A 137 8.59 11.55 -19.10
CA THR A 137 8.56 11.52 -20.57
C THR A 137 7.16 11.18 -21.02
N LEU A 138 6.52 12.12 -21.72
CA LEU A 138 5.21 11.98 -22.34
C LEU A 138 5.42 11.57 -23.79
N ALA A 139 4.81 10.47 -24.21
CA ALA A 139 4.78 10.03 -25.61
C ALA A 139 3.34 10.10 -26.14
N TYR A 140 3.16 10.75 -27.30
CA TYR A 140 1.87 10.96 -27.95
C TYR A 140 1.76 10.07 -29.20
N ASP A 141 0.55 9.73 -29.61
CA ASP A 141 0.28 8.85 -30.76
C ASP A 141 0.80 9.41 -32.11
N ASN A 142 0.95 10.73 -32.21
CA ASN A 142 1.52 11.39 -33.38
C ASN A 142 3.05 11.21 -33.51
N GLY A 143 3.69 10.52 -32.56
CA GLY A 143 5.13 10.29 -32.49
C GLY A 143 5.92 11.41 -31.82
N GLU A 144 5.27 12.47 -31.35
CA GLU A 144 5.88 13.52 -30.54
C GLU A 144 6.20 12.99 -29.13
N SER A 145 7.30 13.46 -28.56
CA SER A 145 7.61 13.25 -27.15
C SER A 145 8.03 14.54 -26.46
N LYS A 146 7.64 14.68 -25.19
CA LYS A 146 7.99 15.82 -24.34
C LYS A 146 8.54 15.32 -23.02
N THR A 147 9.57 16.01 -22.52
CA THR A 147 10.22 15.66 -21.26
C THR A 147 10.14 16.81 -20.27
N PHE A 148 9.80 16.51 -19.03
CA PHE A 148 9.71 17.46 -17.93
C PHE A 148 10.52 16.93 -16.74
N GLU A 149 11.28 17.81 -16.09
CA GLU A 149 12.09 17.47 -14.92
C GLU A 149 11.49 18.13 -13.67
N HIS A 150 11.44 17.37 -12.58
CA HIS A 150 10.95 17.80 -11.28
C HIS A 150 11.92 17.38 -10.20
N THR A 151 11.92 18.14 -9.10
CA THR A 151 12.70 17.83 -7.91
C THR A 151 11.77 17.49 -6.75
N ILE A 152 12.10 16.43 -6.01
CA ILE A 152 11.36 16.01 -4.81
C ILE A 152 12.35 15.89 -3.64
N GLU A 153 12.26 16.83 -2.71
CA GLU A 153 13.07 16.81 -1.48
C GLU A 153 12.48 15.85 -0.44
N THR A 154 13.33 15.00 0.12
CA THR A 154 12.99 14.03 1.17
C THR A 154 13.79 14.30 2.44
N GLU A 155 13.21 13.90 3.57
CA GLU A 155 13.88 13.95 4.87
C GLU A 155 14.92 12.82 5.02
N PRO A 156 15.85 12.93 5.98
CA PRO A 156 16.74 11.85 6.35
C PRO A 156 16.03 10.57 6.80
N LEU A 157 16.75 9.45 6.74
CA LEU A 157 16.29 8.21 7.35
C LEU A 157 16.20 8.35 8.87
N PRO A 158 15.21 7.72 9.52
CA PRO A 158 15.25 7.50 10.95
C PRO A 158 16.51 6.71 11.37
N ASP A 159 17.08 7.02 12.53
CA ASP A 159 18.30 6.38 13.04
C ASP A 159 18.25 4.85 13.05
N PHE A 160 17.08 4.27 13.30
CA PHE A 160 16.90 2.81 13.35
C PHE A 160 17.07 2.12 11.98
N LEU A 161 17.03 2.87 10.87
CA LEU A 161 17.26 2.36 9.51
C LEU A 161 18.68 2.64 9.00
N ALA A 162 19.45 3.51 9.64
CA ALA A 162 20.72 4.01 9.10
C ALA A 162 21.75 2.88 8.83
N ASP A 163 21.76 1.84 9.67
CA ASP A 163 22.74 0.75 9.63
C ASP A 163 22.14 -0.62 9.24
N MET A 164 20.91 -0.62 8.69
CA MET A 164 20.18 -1.86 8.38
C MET A 164 20.72 -2.62 7.17
N VAL A 165 21.47 -1.95 6.29
CA VAL A 165 22.14 -2.57 5.14
C VAL A 165 23.64 -2.48 5.34
N GLN A 166 24.30 -3.63 5.37
CA GLN A 166 25.74 -3.73 5.57
C GLN A 166 26.37 -4.56 4.46
N ASP A 167 27.42 -4.03 3.86
CA ASP A 167 28.19 -4.73 2.84
C ASP A 167 29.03 -5.85 3.47
N VAL A 168 28.51 -7.08 3.41
CA VAL A 168 29.27 -8.28 3.83
C VAL A 168 30.08 -8.83 2.65
N LYS A 169 29.48 -8.84 1.45
CA LYS A 169 30.14 -9.26 0.22
C LYS A 169 29.45 -8.63 -0.99
N VAL A 170 30.22 -7.85 -1.74
CA VAL A 170 29.78 -7.22 -2.97
C VAL A 170 30.29 -8.05 -4.15
N ASN A 171 29.37 -8.57 -4.96
CA ASN A 171 29.72 -9.23 -6.23
C ASN A 171 29.63 -8.22 -7.39
N ASP A 172 30.33 -8.48 -8.49
CA ASP A 172 30.26 -7.63 -9.69
C ASP A 172 28.88 -7.66 -10.36
N VAL A 173 28.10 -8.72 -10.13
CA VAL A 173 26.71 -8.82 -10.58
C VAL A 173 25.82 -8.07 -9.61
N ARG A 174 25.17 -7.02 -10.11
CA ARG A 174 24.21 -6.21 -9.36
C ARG A 174 22.79 -6.47 -9.83
N THR A 175 21.87 -6.54 -8.87
CA THR A 175 20.44 -6.69 -9.12
C THR A 175 19.86 -5.36 -9.57
N GLU A 176 19.11 -5.34 -10.67
CA GLU A 176 18.34 -4.16 -11.07
C GLU A 176 17.10 -3.99 -10.16
N GLY A 177 16.72 -2.74 -9.90
CA GLY A 177 15.56 -2.43 -9.06
C GLY A 177 15.87 -2.46 -7.55
N LEU A 178 14.82 -2.65 -6.75
CA LEU A 178 14.92 -2.61 -5.29
C LEU A 178 14.81 -4.01 -4.68
N THR A 179 15.66 -4.30 -3.71
CA THR A 179 15.56 -5.50 -2.87
C THR A 179 14.71 -5.19 -1.64
N LEU A 180 13.56 -5.85 -1.51
CA LEU A 180 12.66 -5.71 -0.36
C LEU A 180 13.09 -6.62 0.80
N VAL A 181 13.17 -6.05 2.01
CA VAL A 181 13.38 -6.75 3.28
C VAL A 181 12.13 -6.60 4.12
N SER A 182 11.57 -7.73 4.56
CA SER A 182 10.40 -7.76 5.44
C SER A 182 10.43 -8.99 6.36
N GLY A 183 9.82 -8.85 7.54
CA GLY A 183 9.69 -9.93 8.52
C GLY A 183 10.95 -10.21 9.34
N GLY A 184 10.86 -11.22 10.20
CA GLY A 184 11.89 -11.59 11.15
C GLY A 184 12.14 -10.48 12.19
N PHE A 185 13.39 -10.05 12.30
CA PHE A 185 13.77 -8.93 13.18
C PHE A 185 13.50 -7.56 12.56
N THR A 186 13.21 -7.49 11.26
CA THR A 186 12.88 -6.25 10.56
C THR A 186 11.39 -5.96 10.74
N ARG A 187 11.06 -5.17 11.77
CA ARG A 187 9.69 -4.75 12.07
C ARG A 187 9.20 -3.66 11.10
N ASN A 188 10.06 -2.85 10.52
CA ASN A 188 9.70 -1.87 9.49
C ASN A 188 10.21 -2.36 8.13
N PRO A 189 9.34 -2.87 7.24
CA PRO A 189 9.76 -3.24 5.90
C PRO A 189 10.44 -2.08 5.19
N PHE A 190 11.52 -2.38 4.50
CA PHE A 190 12.27 -1.41 3.71
C PHE A 190 12.81 -2.06 2.44
N ALA A 191 13.12 -1.25 1.44
CA ALA A 191 13.77 -1.71 0.23
C ALA A 191 14.98 -0.84 -0.10
N PHE A 192 16.03 -1.47 -0.64
CA PHE A 192 17.29 -0.83 -0.95
C PHE A 192 17.76 -1.15 -2.38
N ASP A 193 18.54 -0.25 -2.97
CA ASP A 193 19.09 -0.41 -4.32
C ASP A 193 20.35 -1.29 -4.34
N SER A 194 20.99 -1.43 -5.50
CA SER A 194 22.17 -2.31 -5.61
C SER A 194 23.46 -1.72 -5.00
N SER A 195 23.38 -0.51 -4.45
CA SER A 195 24.42 0.14 -3.62
C SER A 195 24.17 -0.06 -2.12
N GLY A 196 23.07 -0.70 -1.74
CA GLY A 196 22.67 -0.81 -0.33
C GLY A 196 21.93 0.41 0.21
N VAL A 197 21.60 1.40 -0.63
CA VAL A 197 20.93 2.61 -0.18
C VAL A 197 19.43 2.34 -0.04
N ILE A 198 18.86 2.59 1.13
CA ILE A 198 17.43 2.46 1.38
C ILE A 198 16.68 3.53 0.58
N ARG A 199 15.76 3.09 -0.28
CA ARG A 199 14.96 3.97 -1.16
C ARG A 199 13.46 3.81 -0.97
N TRP A 200 13.05 2.98 -0.04
CA TRP A 200 11.66 2.83 0.38
C TRP A 200 11.59 2.24 1.79
N PHE A 201 10.64 2.68 2.61
CA PHE A 201 10.34 2.05 3.89
C PHE A 201 8.92 2.35 4.37
N LEU A 202 8.43 1.56 5.33
CA LEU A 202 7.22 1.83 6.09
C LEU A 202 7.56 2.35 7.49
N LYS A 203 6.92 3.46 7.91
CA LYS A 203 6.99 3.96 9.29
C LYS A 203 6.27 3.05 10.28
N VAL A 204 5.31 2.25 9.81
CA VAL A 204 4.51 1.35 10.63
C VAL A 204 5.25 0.04 10.84
N GLU A 205 5.29 -0.43 12.07
CA GLU A 205 5.81 -1.75 12.41
C GLU A 205 4.84 -2.85 11.96
N THR A 206 5.38 -3.91 11.40
CA THR A 206 4.67 -5.14 11.05
C THR A 206 4.97 -6.21 12.08
N ASP A 207 4.23 -7.31 12.05
CA ASP A 207 4.57 -8.47 12.86
C ASP A 207 5.86 -9.15 12.38
N ALA A 208 6.39 -10.05 13.23
CA ALA A 208 7.58 -10.84 12.92
C ALA A 208 7.41 -11.72 11.67
N HIS A 209 6.17 -11.98 11.25
CA HIS A 209 5.88 -12.69 10.00
C HIS A 209 5.82 -11.74 8.78
N GLY A 210 5.90 -10.43 8.97
CA GLY A 210 5.74 -9.40 7.92
C GLY A 210 4.39 -8.68 8.00
N TYR A 211 4.06 -7.91 6.96
CA TYR A 211 2.74 -7.28 6.80
C TYR A 211 1.76 -8.33 6.24
N PHE A 212 0.92 -8.90 7.09
CA PHE A 212 -0.23 -9.70 6.67
C PHE A 212 -1.51 -8.97 7.10
N PRO A 213 -2.42 -8.64 6.16
CA PRO A 213 -3.74 -8.13 6.50
C PRO A 213 -4.62 -9.18 7.17
#